data_AF-A0A2V7W8D9-F1
#
_entry.id   AF-A0A2V7W8D9-F1
#
_cell.length_a   1.000
_cell.length_b   1.000
_cell.length_c   1.000
_cell.angle_alpha   90.00
_cell.angle_beta   90.00
_cell.angle_gamma   90.00
#
_symmetry.space_group_name_H-M   'P 1'
#
loop_
_entity.id
_entity.type
_entity.pdbx_description
1 polymer ?
#
loop_
_entity_poly.entity_id
_entity_poly.type
_entity_poly.pdbx_seq_one_letter_code
_entity_poly.pdbx_strand_id
1 'polypeptide(L)'
;MNRLLAVLAPLLFAVACASSGAAPSCSVAPAADHHQHLLSAEAAKLGGEHPLAAVDVPPAIAQLLADRAAHWNDKKALQDLFTEDSVVYTLDDHNWIKGRADVADFLGGRFARPYTVTPVAVHLDGATGYLAGYFTRPEKYFGEVQMSLRKGGDGKWRIAAESPVFPGPTVRTEYNADQLIENLDAAGIRRAAVLSAAYWFGSPFHENVENELEKVRAENDWNAEQAARYPGRLIAFMSVNPLKDYALGELERCAKSGRFKGVKLHFGNSQIDLKNPQHVATMKEFFRAANRLRMPIVAHLWTIDPTYGAEHSRVFLEQLLPEAPDIVVQIAHFAGGGPGYTDSALAVFADAIQKGDPRTKNLYFDVATVADEQPEDELKRFAARIRQVGVKRVLYGSDLGPPYARQEWLTFRTTVPLTDEEMRTIAANVAPYF
;
A
#
# COMPACT_ATOMS: atom_id res chain seq x y z
N MET A 1 -1.58 8.99 16.99
CA MET A 1 -0.74 10.19 17.21
C MET A 1 0.70 9.84 16.94
N ASN A 2 1.44 10.74 16.31
CA ASN A 2 2.69 10.57 15.53
C ASN A 2 2.50 9.96 14.13
N ARG A 3 1.95 10.78 13.21
CA ARG A 3 2.28 10.68 11.78
C ARG A 3 3.36 11.72 11.52
N LEU A 4 4.60 11.28 11.32
CA LEU A 4 5.63 12.15 10.76
C LEU A 4 5.27 12.39 9.29
N LEU A 5 5.02 13.65 8.96
CA LEU A 5 4.83 14.16 7.61
C LEU A 5 6.16 14.05 6.86
N ALA A 6 6.27 13.10 5.94
CA ALA A 6 7.27 13.14 4.89
C ALA A 6 6.77 14.10 3.80
N VAL A 7 7.39 15.28 3.73
CA VAL A 7 7.13 16.28 2.70
C VAL A 7 7.66 15.74 1.36
N LEU A 8 6.76 15.39 0.44
CA LEU A 8 7.07 15.11 -0.96
C LEU A 8 7.42 16.44 -1.66
N ALA A 9 8.69 16.84 -1.58
CA ALA A 9 9.23 17.88 -2.46
C ALA A 9 9.53 17.26 -3.84
N PRO A 10 9.10 17.86 -4.96
CA PRO A 10 9.56 17.44 -6.27
C PRO A 10 11.01 17.94 -6.45
N LEU A 11 11.98 17.13 -6.06
CA LEU A 11 13.38 17.37 -6.38
C LEU A 11 13.59 17.12 -7.88
N LEU A 12 13.53 18.21 -8.64
CA LEU A 12 14.10 18.31 -9.99
C LEU A 12 15.62 18.11 -9.88
N PHE A 13 16.08 16.87 -9.98
CA PHE A 13 17.50 16.59 -10.22
C PHE A 13 17.84 16.97 -11.66
N ALA A 14 18.36 18.18 -11.85
CA ALA A 14 19.17 18.50 -13.02
C ALA A 14 20.51 17.75 -12.89
N VAL A 15 20.59 16.56 -13.48
CA VAL A 15 21.85 15.82 -13.60
C VAL A 15 22.74 16.56 -14.58
N ALA A 16 23.75 17.25 -14.06
CA ALA A 16 24.89 17.69 -14.85
C ALA A 16 25.66 16.43 -15.29
N CYS A 17 25.62 16.13 -16.59
CA CYS A 17 26.43 15.08 -17.20
C CYS A 17 27.91 15.44 -17.08
N ALA A 18 28.58 14.95 -16.03
CA ALA A 18 30.03 14.76 -16.03
C ALA A 18 30.30 13.30 -16.41
N SER A 19 30.86 13.11 -17.59
CA SER A 19 31.20 11.83 -18.20
C SER A 19 32.41 11.18 -17.52
N SER A 20 32.19 10.10 -16.75
CA SER A 20 33.10 8.95 -16.62
C SER A 20 32.51 7.85 -15.74
N GLY A 21 32.22 6.69 -16.34
CA GLY A 21 31.90 5.43 -15.64
C GLY A 21 30.52 4.85 -15.93
N ALA A 22 30.44 3.99 -16.94
CA ALA A 22 29.38 3.01 -17.27
C ALA A 22 27.93 3.30 -16.81
N ALA A 23 27.06 3.62 -17.76
CA ALA A 23 25.61 3.46 -17.56
C ALA A 23 25.32 1.99 -17.16
N PRO A 24 24.46 1.71 -16.16
CA PRO A 24 24.13 0.35 -15.79
C PRO A 24 23.48 -0.37 -16.98
N SER A 25 24.20 -1.32 -17.55
CA SER A 25 23.89 -1.96 -18.83
C SER A 25 22.98 -3.19 -18.72
N CYS A 26 22.40 -3.45 -17.54
CA CYS A 26 21.51 -4.59 -17.35
C CYS A 26 20.04 -4.17 -17.22
N SER A 27 19.33 -4.22 -18.36
CA SER A 27 17.87 -4.15 -18.46
C SER A 27 17.20 -5.50 -18.18
N VAL A 28 17.69 -6.24 -17.17
CA VAL A 28 17.12 -7.55 -16.83
C VAL A 28 15.88 -7.34 -15.96
N ALA A 29 14.70 -7.57 -16.54
CA ALA A 29 13.46 -7.63 -15.80
C ALA A 29 13.44 -8.89 -14.90
N PRO A 30 12.80 -8.82 -13.72
CA PRO A 30 12.58 -10.00 -12.90
C PRO A 30 11.83 -11.10 -13.66
N ALA A 31 12.27 -12.35 -13.45
CA ALA A 31 11.69 -13.53 -14.10
C ALA A 31 10.27 -13.83 -13.60
N ALA A 32 9.97 -13.44 -12.36
CA ALA A 32 8.67 -13.57 -11.73
C ALA A 32 8.48 -12.53 -10.63
N ASP A 33 7.25 -12.10 -10.44
CA ASP A 33 6.82 -11.35 -9.26
C ASP A 33 6.20 -12.31 -8.23
N HIS A 34 6.79 -12.39 -7.05
CA HIS A 34 6.43 -13.34 -6.01
C HIS A 34 5.46 -12.75 -4.98
N HIS A 35 5.05 -11.50 -5.18
CA HIS A 35 4.21 -10.78 -4.24
C HIS A 35 3.37 -9.75 -4.99
N GLN A 36 2.25 -10.18 -5.57
CA GLN A 36 1.21 -9.32 -6.11
C GLN A 36 -0.08 -9.53 -5.35
N HIS A 37 -0.96 -8.53 -5.34
CA HIS A 37 -2.35 -8.73 -4.93
C HIS A 37 -3.27 -8.33 -6.05
N LEU A 38 -4.38 -9.04 -6.13
CA LEU A 38 -5.58 -8.57 -6.81
C LEU A 38 -6.56 -8.11 -5.72
N LEU A 39 -7.48 -7.23 -6.09
CA LEU A 39 -8.54 -6.78 -5.22
C LEU A 39 -9.87 -6.83 -5.96
N SER A 40 -10.82 -7.63 -5.47
CA SER A 40 -12.19 -7.54 -5.96
C SER A 40 -12.82 -6.20 -5.60
N ALA A 41 -13.90 -5.83 -6.27
CA ALA A 41 -14.69 -4.66 -5.90
C ALA A 41 -15.19 -4.70 -4.43
N GLU A 42 -15.43 -5.89 -3.86
CA GLU A 42 -15.83 -6.00 -2.45
C GLU A 42 -14.65 -5.84 -1.50
N ALA A 43 -13.49 -6.46 -1.80
CA ALA A 43 -12.28 -6.28 -0.98
C ALA A 43 -11.75 -4.84 -1.04
N ALA A 44 -11.87 -4.18 -2.19
CA ALA A 44 -11.54 -2.77 -2.36
C ALA A 44 -12.39 -1.84 -1.48
N LYS A 45 -13.58 -2.27 -1.01
CA LYS A 45 -14.38 -1.54 -0.02
C LYS A 45 -13.90 -1.73 1.42
N LEU A 46 -12.98 -2.66 1.68
CA LEU A 46 -12.37 -2.80 3.00
C LEU A 46 -11.06 -2.03 3.09
N GLY A 47 -10.29 -2.01 2.00
CA GLY A 47 -9.05 -1.25 1.93
C GLY A 47 -9.28 0.18 1.43
N GLY A 48 -8.81 1.19 2.14
CA GLY A 48 -8.88 2.59 1.70
C GLY A 48 -9.91 3.42 2.47
N GLU A 49 -10.00 4.68 2.11
CA GLU A 49 -10.94 5.63 2.72
C GLU A 49 -12.27 5.61 1.96
N HIS A 50 -13.35 5.92 2.67
CA HIS A 50 -14.71 6.03 2.12
C HIS A 50 -15.13 7.50 2.10
N PRO A 51 -14.88 8.22 1.00
CA PRO A 51 -15.33 9.59 0.87
C PRO A 51 -16.83 9.68 1.06
N LEU A 52 -17.28 10.76 1.69
CA LEU A 52 -18.70 11.06 1.81
C LEU A 52 -19.32 11.30 0.43
N ALA A 53 -20.58 10.92 0.27
CA ALA A 53 -21.33 11.18 -0.95
C ALA A 53 -21.50 12.69 -1.18
N ALA A 54 -21.52 13.09 -2.45
CA ALA A 54 -21.79 14.47 -2.82
C ALA A 54 -23.20 14.90 -2.37
N VAL A 55 -23.33 16.15 -1.94
CA VAL A 55 -24.62 16.74 -1.56
C VAL A 55 -24.98 17.88 -2.50
N ASP A 56 -26.27 18.08 -2.74
CA ASP A 56 -26.73 19.29 -3.42
C ASP A 56 -26.48 20.52 -2.56
N VAL A 57 -26.11 21.64 -3.19
CA VAL A 57 -25.89 22.92 -2.52
C VAL A 57 -26.86 23.98 -3.01
N PRO A 58 -27.21 24.99 -2.19
CA PRO A 58 -28.06 26.10 -2.62
C PRO A 58 -27.48 26.82 -3.85
N PRO A 59 -28.32 27.38 -4.75
CA PRO A 59 -27.85 27.97 -6.02
C PRO A 59 -26.74 29.02 -5.86
N ALA A 60 -26.80 29.84 -4.80
CA ALA A 60 -25.76 30.85 -4.55
C ALA A 60 -24.41 30.24 -4.17
N ILE A 61 -24.40 29.09 -3.50
CA ILE A 61 -23.17 28.34 -3.19
C ILE A 61 -22.68 27.59 -4.43
N ALA A 62 -23.59 27.00 -5.21
CA ALA A 62 -23.24 26.40 -6.49
C ALA A 62 -22.52 27.41 -7.41
N GLN A 63 -23.03 28.64 -7.47
CA GLN A 63 -22.40 29.74 -8.22
C GLN A 63 -21.01 30.08 -7.67
N LEU A 64 -20.86 30.23 -6.34
CA LEU A 64 -19.55 30.48 -5.71
C LEU A 64 -18.52 29.41 -6.07
N LEU A 65 -18.91 28.13 -6.06
CA LEU A 65 -18.02 27.02 -6.44
C LEU A 65 -17.72 27.00 -7.94
N ALA A 66 -18.70 27.34 -8.79
CA ALA A 66 -18.51 27.45 -10.23
C ALA A 66 -17.55 28.59 -10.59
N ASP A 67 -17.73 29.77 -9.98
CA ASP A 67 -16.84 30.92 -10.15
C ASP A 67 -15.42 30.56 -9.71
N ARG A 68 -15.28 29.86 -8.58
CA ARG A 68 -13.98 29.35 -8.10
C ARG A 68 -13.32 28.42 -9.12
N ALA A 69 -14.07 27.47 -9.68
CA ALA A 69 -13.55 26.53 -10.67
C ALA A 69 -13.15 27.25 -11.97
N ALA A 70 -13.91 28.25 -12.40
CA ALA A 70 -13.62 29.05 -13.59
C ALA A 70 -12.37 29.93 -13.43
N HIS A 71 -12.16 30.48 -12.23
CA HIS A 71 -11.07 31.41 -11.90
C HIS A 71 -9.92 30.75 -11.13
N TRP A 72 -9.81 29.42 -11.14
CA TRP A 72 -8.92 28.65 -10.26
C TRP A 72 -7.45 29.08 -10.24
N ASN A 73 -6.94 29.70 -11.31
CA ASN A 73 -5.59 30.26 -11.43
C ASN A 73 -5.54 31.77 -11.70
N ASP A 74 -6.68 32.46 -11.67
CA ASP A 74 -6.76 33.91 -11.79
C ASP A 74 -6.77 34.54 -10.40
N LYS A 75 -5.56 34.89 -9.93
CA LYS A 75 -5.33 35.50 -8.62
C LYS A 75 -6.17 36.75 -8.37
N LYS A 76 -6.49 37.52 -9.42
CA LYS A 76 -7.26 38.75 -9.28
C LYS A 76 -8.75 38.43 -9.17
N ALA A 77 -9.28 37.59 -10.04
CA ALA A 77 -10.68 37.19 -10.02
C ALA A 77 -11.06 36.40 -8.75
N LEU A 78 -10.12 35.61 -8.19
CA LEU A 78 -10.34 34.90 -6.94
C LEU A 78 -10.59 35.82 -5.74
N GLN A 79 -10.03 37.04 -5.70
CA GLN A 79 -10.17 37.95 -4.56
C GLN A 79 -11.64 38.25 -4.23
N ASP A 80 -12.50 38.34 -5.25
CA ASP A 80 -13.92 38.66 -5.08
C ASP A 80 -14.71 37.52 -4.41
N LEU A 81 -14.15 36.30 -4.39
CA LEU A 81 -14.73 35.12 -3.76
C LEU A 81 -14.40 35.02 -2.27
N PHE A 82 -13.48 35.83 -1.75
CA PHE A 82 -13.06 35.84 -0.34
C PHE A 82 -13.51 37.11 0.39
N THR A 83 -13.78 36.99 1.70
CA THR A 83 -14.03 38.17 2.54
C THR A 83 -12.75 38.97 2.76
N GLU A 84 -12.86 40.26 3.06
CA GLU A 84 -11.68 41.13 3.24
C GLU A 84 -10.73 40.65 4.34
N ASP A 85 -11.28 40.07 5.40
CA ASP A 85 -10.62 39.49 6.57
C ASP A 85 -10.34 37.99 6.43
N SER A 86 -10.43 37.41 5.23
CA SER A 86 -10.35 35.97 5.03
C SER A 86 -9.02 35.38 5.52
N VAL A 87 -9.07 34.15 6.01
CA VAL A 87 -7.87 33.40 6.41
C VAL A 87 -7.78 32.04 5.73
N VAL A 88 -6.55 31.58 5.44
CA VAL A 88 -6.29 30.22 4.98
C VAL A 88 -5.23 29.58 5.86
N TYR A 89 -5.50 28.37 6.33
CA TYR A 89 -4.52 27.55 7.03
C TYR A 89 -3.91 26.51 6.08
N THR A 90 -2.59 26.44 6.04
CA THR A 90 -1.85 25.52 5.17
C THR A 90 -1.18 24.44 6.01
N LEU A 91 -1.62 23.20 5.84
CA LEU A 91 -1.10 22.05 6.60
C LEU A 91 0.33 21.66 6.22
N ASP A 92 0.74 21.99 4.99
CA ASP A 92 2.04 21.65 4.43
C ASP A 92 3.21 22.37 5.10
N ASP A 93 3.02 23.63 5.51
CA ASP A 93 4.05 24.46 6.18
C ASP A 93 3.58 24.98 7.56
N HIS A 94 2.41 24.55 8.02
CA HIS A 94 1.77 24.97 9.28
C HIS A 94 1.64 26.49 9.43
N ASN A 95 1.17 27.18 8.38
CA ASN A 95 1.11 28.64 8.31
C ASN A 95 -0.32 29.20 8.23
N TRP A 96 -0.50 30.47 8.63
CA TRP A 96 -1.74 31.23 8.48
C TRP A 96 -1.54 32.38 7.50
N ILE A 97 -2.33 32.39 6.43
CA ILE A 97 -2.39 33.46 5.44
C ILE A 97 -3.62 34.31 5.73
N LYS A 98 -3.49 35.63 5.75
CA LYS A 98 -4.57 36.55 6.11
C LYS A 98 -4.77 37.63 5.05
N GLY A 99 -6.03 37.92 4.75
CA GLY A 99 -6.46 38.95 3.81
C GLY A 99 -6.71 38.40 2.41
N ARG A 100 -7.80 38.85 1.77
CA ARG A 100 -8.24 38.29 0.47
C ARG A 100 -7.18 38.31 -0.62
N ALA A 101 -6.31 39.32 -0.65
CA ALA A 101 -5.28 39.45 -1.67
C ALA A 101 -4.23 38.34 -1.55
N ASP A 102 -3.68 38.14 -0.35
CA ASP A 102 -2.65 37.13 -0.09
C ASP A 102 -3.23 35.71 -0.16
N VAL A 103 -4.46 35.52 0.31
CA VAL A 103 -5.20 34.27 0.17
C VAL A 103 -5.40 33.90 -1.31
N ALA A 104 -5.86 34.85 -2.12
CA ALA A 104 -6.08 34.62 -3.55
C ALA A 104 -4.75 34.41 -4.31
N ASP A 105 -3.68 35.10 -3.92
CA ASP A 105 -2.34 34.89 -4.49
C ASP A 105 -1.84 33.46 -4.25
N PHE A 106 -1.97 32.98 -3.01
CA PHE A 106 -1.60 31.63 -2.62
C PHE A 106 -2.42 30.57 -3.36
N LEU A 107 -3.76 30.63 -3.28
CA LEU A 107 -4.62 29.61 -3.88
C LEU A 107 -4.57 29.62 -5.41
N GLY A 108 -4.49 30.81 -6.03
CA GLY A 108 -4.38 30.96 -7.48
C GLY A 108 -3.04 30.46 -8.04
N GLY A 109 -1.99 30.37 -7.22
CA GLY A 109 -0.70 29.80 -7.59
C GLY A 109 -0.53 28.31 -7.27
N ARG A 110 -1.44 27.71 -6.48
CA ARG A 110 -1.21 26.39 -5.87
C ARG A 110 -1.36 25.21 -6.83
N PHE A 111 -2.20 25.33 -7.84
CA PHE A 111 -2.46 24.22 -8.76
C PHE A 111 -1.89 24.51 -10.15
N ALA A 112 -1.52 23.45 -10.87
CA ALA A 112 -1.09 23.54 -12.27
C ALA A 112 -2.20 23.16 -13.27
N ARG A 113 -3.33 22.63 -12.77
CA ARG A 113 -4.44 22.12 -13.59
C ARG A 113 -5.78 22.50 -12.94
N PRO A 114 -6.83 22.73 -13.74
CA PRO A 114 -8.17 23.05 -13.25
C PRO A 114 -8.70 21.97 -12.30
N TYR A 115 -9.64 22.37 -11.47
CA TYR A 115 -10.32 21.53 -10.49
C TYR A 115 -11.73 22.06 -10.20
N THR A 116 -12.53 21.21 -9.58
CA THR A 116 -13.81 21.59 -8.96
C THR A 116 -13.78 21.24 -7.47
N VAL A 117 -14.78 21.72 -6.71
CA VAL A 117 -15.00 21.29 -5.33
C VAL A 117 -16.28 20.48 -5.30
N THR A 118 -16.19 19.21 -4.88
CA THR A 118 -17.33 18.33 -4.67
C THR A 118 -17.80 18.48 -3.22
N PRO A 119 -18.95 19.14 -2.96
CA PRO A 119 -19.44 19.34 -1.61
C PRO A 119 -19.99 18.05 -1.02
N VAL A 120 -19.68 17.78 0.26
CA VAL A 120 -20.23 16.64 1.03
C VAL A 120 -21.01 17.08 2.25
N ALA A 121 -20.88 18.34 2.64
CA ALA A 121 -21.73 18.98 3.62
C ALA A 121 -21.81 20.48 3.33
N VAL A 122 -23.01 21.05 3.50
CA VAL A 122 -23.22 22.49 3.50
C VAL A 122 -24.24 22.83 4.57
N HIS A 123 -23.98 23.87 5.34
CA HIS A 123 -24.94 24.42 6.29
C HIS A 123 -24.87 25.94 6.25
N LEU A 124 -26.03 26.59 6.12
CA LEU A 124 -26.16 28.03 6.10
C LEU A 124 -27.14 28.45 7.20
N ASP A 125 -26.74 29.40 8.03
CA ASP A 125 -27.59 30.04 9.03
C ASP A 125 -27.44 31.56 8.95
N GLY A 126 -28.53 32.23 8.57
CA GLY A 126 -28.56 33.67 8.32
C GLY A 126 -27.51 34.10 7.29
N ALA A 127 -26.49 34.82 7.76
CA ALA A 127 -25.41 35.38 6.95
C ALA A 127 -24.08 34.59 7.06
N THR A 128 -24.08 33.44 7.74
CA THR A 128 -22.89 32.61 7.93
C THR A 128 -23.16 31.16 7.58
N GLY A 129 -22.12 30.37 7.36
CA GLY A 129 -22.27 28.94 7.10
C GLY A 129 -20.94 28.23 7.02
N TYR A 130 -20.98 26.95 6.69
CA TYR A 130 -19.80 26.17 6.34
C TYR A 130 -20.07 25.26 5.15
N LEU A 131 -18.98 24.85 4.50
CA LEU A 131 -18.96 23.82 3.49
C LEU A 131 -17.78 22.89 3.76
N ALA A 132 -18.00 21.59 3.62
CA ALA A 132 -16.95 20.58 3.55
C ALA A 132 -17.02 19.88 2.19
N GLY A 133 -15.88 19.49 1.64
CA GLY A 133 -15.84 18.85 0.33
C GLY A 133 -14.45 18.37 -0.08
N TYR A 134 -14.37 17.94 -1.34
CA TYR A 134 -13.15 17.43 -1.94
C TYR A 134 -12.72 18.27 -3.15
N PHE A 135 -11.45 18.61 -3.23
CA PHE A 135 -10.85 19.06 -4.48
C PHE A 135 -10.87 17.90 -5.47
N THR A 136 -11.54 18.11 -6.61
CA THR A 136 -11.91 17.05 -7.53
C THR A 136 -11.40 17.34 -8.94
N ARG A 137 -10.79 16.32 -9.54
CA ARG A 137 -10.54 16.19 -10.99
C ARG A 137 -11.35 14.99 -11.48
N PRO A 138 -11.52 14.79 -12.81
CA PRO A 138 -12.30 13.66 -13.32
C PRO A 138 -11.97 12.36 -12.57
N GLU A 139 -12.98 11.83 -11.87
CA GLU A 139 -12.94 10.57 -11.10
C GLU A 139 -11.88 10.49 -10.00
N LYS A 140 -11.34 11.62 -9.51
CA LYS A 140 -10.33 11.64 -8.45
C LYS A 140 -10.49 12.81 -7.48
N TYR A 141 -10.69 12.48 -6.21
CA TYR A 141 -10.46 13.39 -5.08
C TYR A 141 -8.95 13.49 -4.83
N PHE A 142 -8.39 14.68 -5.00
CA PHE A 142 -6.95 14.90 -4.83
C PHE A 142 -6.60 15.77 -3.63
N GLY A 143 -7.60 16.31 -2.94
CA GLY A 143 -7.48 17.01 -1.67
C GLY A 143 -8.82 17.13 -0.98
N GLU A 144 -8.80 17.52 0.29
CA GLU A 144 -9.99 17.84 1.08
C GLU A 144 -10.03 19.34 1.35
N VAL A 145 -11.23 19.87 1.60
CA VAL A 145 -11.38 21.28 1.94
C VAL A 145 -12.53 21.50 2.90
N GLN A 146 -12.28 22.34 3.90
CA GLN A 146 -13.31 22.92 4.74
C GLN A 146 -13.30 24.44 4.55
N MET A 147 -14.49 25.02 4.39
CA MET A 147 -14.70 26.45 4.20
C MET A 147 -15.70 26.99 5.22
N SER A 148 -15.37 28.12 5.84
CA SER A 148 -16.36 28.97 6.49
C SER A 148 -16.87 29.99 5.47
N LEU A 149 -18.18 30.20 5.43
CA LEU A 149 -18.85 31.04 4.45
C LEU A 149 -19.49 32.24 5.16
N ARG A 150 -19.44 33.40 4.53
CA ARG A 150 -20.13 34.61 5.00
C ARG A 150 -20.78 35.36 3.84
N LYS A 151 -22.03 35.78 4.04
CA LYS A 151 -22.78 36.60 3.10
C LYS A 151 -22.45 38.08 3.33
N GLY A 152 -21.96 38.75 2.30
CA GLY A 152 -21.69 40.18 2.34
C GLY A 152 -22.97 41.02 2.36
N GLY A 153 -22.83 42.31 2.66
CA GLY A 153 -23.96 43.27 2.60
C GLY A 153 -24.55 43.44 1.20
N ASP A 154 -23.80 43.05 0.16
CA ASP A 154 -24.24 42.95 -1.23
C ASP A 154 -25.02 41.67 -1.55
N GLY A 155 -25.27 40.83 -0.54
CA GLY A 155 -26.00 39.58 -0.68
C GLY A 155 -25.19 38.43 -1.28
N LYS A 156 -23.91 38.62 -1.60
CA LYS A 156 -23.05 37.58 -2.18
C LYS A 156 -22.37 36.75 -1.09
N TRP A 157 -22.40 35.44 -1.24
CA TRP A 157 -21.64 34.53 -0.38
C TRP A 157 -20.16 34.53 -0.77
N ARG A 158 -19.29 34.58 0.24
CA ARG A 158 -17.84 34.56 0.10
C ARG A 158 -17.23 33.61 1.12
N ILE A 159 -16.00 33.18 0.85
CA ILE A 159 -15.20 32.34 1.72
C ILE A 159 -14.52 33.22 2.77
N ALA A 160 -14.82 32.98 4.04
CA ALA A 160 -14.25 33.70 5.18
C ALA A 160 -13.06 32.96 5.80
N ALA A 161 -13.05 31.64 5.74
CA ALA A 161 -11.90 30.83 6.12
C ALA A 161 -11.83 29.58 5.25
N GLU A 162 -10.63 29.07 4.99
CA GLU A 162 -10.44 27.80 4.29
C GLU A 162 -9.25 27.01 4.85
N SER A 163 -9.43 25.69 4.93
CA SER A 163 -8.37 24.74 5.29
C SER A 163 -8.28 23.65 4.21
N PRO A 164 -7.42 23.82 3.20
CA PRO A 164 -7.18 22.77 2.22
C PRO A 164 -6.20 21.72 2.76
N VAL A 165 -6.50 20.44 2.55
CA VAL A 165 -5.69 19.29 2.97
C VAL A 165 -5.25 18.49 1.75
N PHE A 166 -3.96 18.15 1.68
CA PHE A 166 -3.38 17.33 0.62
C PHE A 166 -2.42 16.28 1.19
N PRO A 167 -2.32 15.08 0.60
CA PRO A 167 -3.14 14.58 -0.51
C PRO A 167 -4.59 14.30 -0.07
N GLY A 168 -5.49 14.15 -1.04
CA GLY A 168 -6.89 13.75 -0.82
C GLY A 168 -7.03 12.27 -0.46
N PRO A 169 -8.26 11.82 -0.23
CA PRO A 169 -8.48 10.50 0.31
C PRO A 169 -8.03 9.37 -0.62
N THR A 170 -7.48 8.31 -0.05
CA THR A 170 -7.03 7.13 -0.81
C THR A 170 -8.19 6.17 -1.01
N VAL A 171 -8.95 6.37 -2.09
CA VAL A 171 -10.00 5.45 -2.51
C VAL A 171 -9.38 4.26 -3.23
N ARG A 172 -9.69 3.04 -2.79
CA ARG A 172 -9.34 1.84 -3.55
C ARG A 172 -10.49 1.42 -4.43
N THR A 173 -10.14 0.89 -5.58
CA THR A 173 -11.06 0.33 -6.56
C THR A 173 -10.62 -1.09 -6.88
N GLU A 174 -11.44 -1.82 -7.63
CA GLU A 174 -11.06 -3.14 -8.12
C GLU A 174 -9.72 -3.08 -8.86
N TYR A 175 -8.85 -4.03 -8.56
CA TYR A 175 -7.60 -4.27 -9.28
C TYR A 175 -7.58 -5.74 -9.72
N ASN A 176 -7.91 -5.97 -10.99
CA ASN A 176 -8.15 -7.29 -11.56
C ASN A 176 -6.95 -7.82 -12.39
N ALA A 177 -7.08 -9.04 -12.92
CA ALA A 177 -5.98 -9.69 -13.65
C ALA A 177 -5.57 -8.95 -14.92
N ASP A 178 -6.48 -8.29 -15.64
CA ASP A 178 -6.13 -7.59 -16.89
C ASP A 178 -5.21 -6.41 -16.57
N GLN A 179 -5.58 -5.62 -15.56
CA GLN A 179 -4.77 -4.49 -15.08
C GLN A 179 -3.40 -4.96 -14.56
N LEU A 180 -3.36 -6.09 -13.84
CA LEU A 180 -2.10 -6.66 -13.41
C LEU A 180 -1.23 -7.11 -14.59
N ILE A 181 -1.81 -7.75 -15.61
CA ILE A 181 -1.06 -8.20 -16.78
C ILE A 181 -0.47 -7.01 -17.54
N GLU A 182 -1.22 -5.92 -17.72
CA GLU A 182 -0.70 -4.67 -18.31
C GLU A 182 0.50 -4.12 -17.52
N ASN A 183 0.41 -4.12 -16.19
CA ASN A 183 1.50 -3.71 -15.31
C ASN A 183 2.74 -4.63 -15.44
N LEU A 184 2.53 -5.95 -15.44
CA LEU A 184 3.62 -6.92 -15.61
C LEU A 184 4.28 -6.81 -16.99
N ASP A 185 3.49 -6.62 -18.05
CA ASP A 185 3.98 -6.45 -19.42
C ASP A 185 4.80 -5.15 -19.54
N ALA A 186 4.34 -4.05 -18.94
CA ALA A 186 5.09 -2.80 -18.87
C ALA A 186 6.43 -2.94 -18.10
N ALA A 187 6.49 -3.86 -17.14
CA ALA A 187 7.71 -4.19 -16.38
C ALA A 187 8.60 -5.25 -17.07
N GLY A 188 8.11 -5.92 -18.13
CA GLY A 188 8.79 -7.05 -18.77
C GLY A 188 8.78 -8.35 -17.93
N ILE A 189 7.88 -8.46 -16.94
CA ILE A 189 7.78 -9.59 -16.03
C ILE A 189 6.82 -10.64 -16.58
N ARG A 190 7.29 -11.88 -16.68
CA ARG A 190 6.54 -12.94 -17.35
C ARG A 190 5.47 -13.60 -16.49
N ARG A 191 5.61 -13.65 -15.18
CA ARG A 191 4.65 -14.34 -14.32
C ARG A 191 4.58 -13.74 -12.92
N ALA A 192 3.45 -13.94 -12.26
CA ALA A 192 3.24 -13.46 -10.90
C ALA A 192 2.46 -14.44 -10.01
N ALA A 193 2.76 -14.41 -8.72
CA ALA A 193 1.94 -15.00 -7.68
C ALA A 193 0.95 -13.95 -7.16
N VAL A 194 -0.36 -14.19 -7.36
CA VAL A 194 -1.43 -13.31 -6.88
C VAL A 194 -1.95 -13.81 -5.54
N LEU A 195 -1.64 -13.03 -4.51
CA LEU A 195 -1.97 -13.28 -3.12
C LEU A 195 -3.35 -12.71 -2.86
N SER A 196 -4.31 -13.56 -2.47
CA SER A 196 -5.68 -13.12 -2.19
C SER A 196 -5.73 -12.18 -0.98
N ALA A 197 -6.59 -11.17 -1.05
CA ALA A 197 -6.91 -10.25 0.04
C ALA A 197 -7.98 -10.79 1.01
N ALA A 198 -8.38 -12.06 0.89
CA ALA A 198 -9.48 -12.65 1.67
C ALA A 198 -9.32 -12.56 3.20
N TYR A 199 -8.09 -12.44 3.71
CA TYR A 199 -7.83 -12.20 5.13
C TYR A 199 -8.41 -10.87 5.64
N TRP A 200 -8.66 -9.87 4.79
CA TRP A 200 -9.31 -8.61 5.19
C TRP A 200 -10.72 -8.84 5.72
N PHE A 201 -11.51 -9.72 5.12
CA PHE A 201 -12.86 -9.97 5.61
C PHE A 201 -12.87 -10.54 7.04
N GLY A 202 -11.86 -11.33 7.41
CA GLY A 202 -11.68 -11.84 8.77
C GLY A 202 -10.80 -10.96 9.66
N SER A 203 -10.39 -9.78 9.22
CA SER A 203 -9.55 -8.87 10.00
C SER A 203 -10.39 -8.18 11.09
N PRO A 204 -9.90 -8.09 12.33
CA PRO A 204 -10.57 -7.33 13.38
C PRO A 204 -10.61 -5.81 13.12
N PHE A 205 -9.93 -5.30 12.10
CA PHE A 205 -10.04 -3.89 11.69
C PHE A 205 -11.30 -3.59 10.86
N HIS A 206 -12.01 -4.62 10.42
CA HIS A 206 -13.28 -4.49 9.70
C HIS A 206 -14.38 -5.10 10.56
N GLU A 207 -14.99 -4.28 11.41
CA GLU A 207 -16.07 -4.72 12.28
C GLU A 207 -17.33 -5.05 11.47
N ASN A 208 -18.11 -6.02 11.96
CA ASN A 208 -19.46 -6.35 11.45
C ASN A 208 -19.52 -6.77 9.97
N VAL A 209 -18.50 -7.49 9.47
CA VAL A 209 -18.58 -8.13 8.15
C VAL A 209 -19.63 -9.24 8.19
N GLU A 210 -20.85 -8.93 7.72
CA GLU A 210 -21.92 -9.92 7.59
C GLU A 210 -21.51 -11.06 6.65
N ASN A 211 -21.88 -12.30 7.02
CA ASN A 211 -21.55 -13.52 6.27
C ASN A 211 -20.04 -13.64 5.97
N GLU A 212 -19.19 -13.33 6.95
CA GLU A 212 -17.73 -13.27 6.85
C GLU A 212 -17.11 -14.43 6.06
N LEU A 213 -17.44 -15.69 6.40
CA LEU A 213 -16.92 -16.87 5.70
C LEU A 213 -17.32 -16.91 4.21
N GLU A 214 -18.53 -16.50 3.87
CA GLU A 214 -18.97 -16.44 2.48
C GLU A 214 -18.16 -15.41 1.69
N LYS A 215 -17.86 -14.26 2.30
CA LYS A 215 -17.02 -13.22 1.67
C LYS A 215 -15.56 -13.65 1.54
N VAL A 216 -15.00 -14.32 2.56
CA VAL A 216 -13.66 -14.94 2.49
C VAL A 216 -13.58 -15.92 1.31
N ARG A 217 -14.59 -16.79 1.19
CA ARG A 217 -14.67 -17.77 0.09
C ARG A 217 -14.80 -17.09 -1.27
N ALA A 218 -15.68 -16.09 -1.37
CA ALA A 218 -15.90 -15.34 -2.60
C ALA A 218 -14.61 -14.64 -3.06
N GLU A 219 -13.84 -14.02 -2.14
CA GLU A 219 -12.58 -13.37 -2.48
C GLU A 219 -11.50 -14.35 -2.91
N ASN A 220 -11.39 -15.50 -2.23
CA ASN A 220 -10.49 -16.57 -2.64
C ASN A 220 -10.86 -17.12 -4.03
N ASP A 221 -12.14 -17.41 -4.24
CA ASP A 221 -12.65 -17.96 -5.49
C ASP A 221 -12.46 -16.96 -6.65
N TRP A 222 -12.77 -15.68 -6.42
CA TRP A 222 -12.52 -14.60 -7.36
C TRP A 222 -11.02 -14.48 -7.70
N ASN A 223 -10.11 -14.49 -6.71
CA ASN A 223 -8.67 -14.43 -6.97
C ASN A 223 -8.19 -15.61 -7.84
N ALA A 224 -8.70 -16.82 -7.58
CA ALA A 224 -8.40 -18.00 -8.39
C ALA A 224 -8.97 -17.90 -9.81
N GLU A 225 -10.20 -17.40 -9.97
CA GLU A 225 -10.82 -17.16 -11.27
C GLU A 225 -10.05 -16.12 -12.08
N GLN A 226 -9.62 -15.03 -11.45
CA GLN A 226 -8.77 -14.02 -12.08
C GLN A 226 -7.44 -14.61 -12.57
N ALA A 227 -6.76 -15.41 -11.74
CA ALA A 227 -5.52 -16.07 -12.15
C ALA A 227 -5.74 -17.06 -13.32
N ALA A 228 -6.87 -17.80 -13.31
CA ALA A 228 -7.20 -18.78 -14.33
C ALA A 228 -7.44 -18.18 -15.72
N ARG A 229 -7.74 -16.87 -15.81
CA ARG A 229 -7.85 -16.15 -17.10
C ARG A 229 -6.51 -16.08 -17.86
N TYR A 230 -5.39 -16.19 -17.14
CA TYR A 230 -4.03 -16.09 -17.70
C TYR A 230 -3.16 -17.30 -17.30
N PRO A 231 -3.50 -18.51 -17.77
CA PRO A 231 -2.76 -19.72 -17.41
C PRO A 231 -1.28 -19.61 -17.85
N GLY A 232 -0.37 -19.95 -16.94
CA GLY A 232 1.07 -19.86 -17.17
C GLY A 232 1.68 -18.46 -16.93
N ARG A 233 0.85 -17.42 -16.79
CA ARG A 233 1.28 -16.08 -16.34
C ARG A 233 0.98 -15.89 -14.85
N LEU A 234 -0.19 -16.31 -14.37
CA LEU A 234 -0.60 -16.07 -12.98
C LEU A 234 -0.81 -17.38 -12.22
N ILE A 235 -0.40 -17.40 -10.95
CA ILE A 235 -0.75 -18.46 -10.00
C ILE A 235 -1.42 -17.84 -8.78
N ALA A 236 -2.46 -18.49 -8.26
CA ALA A 236 -3.22 -17.98 -7.12
C ALA A 236 -2.72 -18.54 -5.79
N PHE A 237 -2.66 -17.67 -4.78
CA PHE A 237 -2.54 -18.05 -3.38
C PHE A 237 -3.84 -17.68 -2.67
N MET A 238 -4.37 -18.61 -1.87
CA MET A 238 -5.54 -18.33 -1.03
C MET A 238 -5.12 -17.47 0.17
N SER A 239 -6.06 -16.82 0.84
CA SER A 239 -5.79 -16.20 2.14
C SER A 239 -6.96 -16.32 3.12
N VAL A 240 -6.65 -16.22 4.41
CA VAL A 240 -7.60 -16.28 5.51
C VAL A 240 -6.94 -15.70 6.76
N ASN A 241 -7.73 -15.17 7.70
CA ASN A 241 -7.25 -14.95 9.07
C ASN A 241 -7.16 -16.30 9.80
N PRO A 242 -5.96 -16.80 10.16
CA PRO A 242 -5.79 -18.11 10.76
C PRO A 242 -6.36 -18.23 12.19
N LEU A 243 -6.71 -17.11 12.84
CA LEU A 243 -7.32 -17.11 14.17
C LEU A 243 -8.84 -17.35 14.15
N LYS A 244 -9.46 -17.43 12.97
CA LYS A 244 -10.90 -17.69 12.83
C LYS A 244 -11.19 -19.19 12.86
N ASP A 245 -12.28 -19.60 13.49
CA ASP A 245 -12.66 -21.01 13.64
C ASP A 245 -12.81 -21.77 12.31
N TYR A 246 -13.14 -21.06 11.23
CA TYR A 246 -13.30 -21.63 9.90
C TYR A 246 -11.99 -21.73 9.09
N ALA A 247 -10.86 -21.22 9.60
CA ALA A 247 -9.65 -21.02 8.81
C ALA A 247 -9.05 -22.32 8.26
N LEU A 248 -9.00 -23.38 9.08
CA LEU A 248 -8.51 -24.70 8.63
C LEU A 248 -9.44 -25.31 7.58
N GLY A 249 -10.76 -25.15 7.76
CA GLY A 249 -11.74 -25.64 6.79
C GLY A 249 -11.63 -24.95 5.43
N GLU A 250 -11.34 -23.64 5.42
CA GLU A 250 -11.11 -22.90 4.19
C GLU A 250 -9.78 -23.28 3.52
N LEU A 251 -8.71 -23.45 4.31
CA LEU A 251 -7.42 -23.95 3.80
C LEU A 251 -7.59 -25.31 3.10
N GLU A 252 -8.31 -26.24 3.72
CA GLU A 252 -8.58 -27.56 3.16
C GLU A 252 -9.45 -27.50 1.90
N ARG A 253 -10.47 -26.63 1.87
CA ARG A 253 -11.30 -26.39 0.68
C ARG A 253 -10.46 -25.87 -0.49
N CYS A 254 -9.66 -24.83 -0.25
CA CYS A 254 -8.78 -24.24 -1.25
C CYS A 254 -7.78 -25.25 -1.79
N ALA A 255 -7.08 -25.99 -0.91
CA ALA A 255 -6.13 -27.03 -1.31
C ALA A 255 -6.79 -28.12 -2.17
N LYS A 256 -7.96 -28.63 -1.74
CA LYS A 256 -8.71 -29.68 -2.46
C LYS A 256 -9.17 -29.24 -3.85
N SER A 257 -9.40 -27.94 -4.06
CA SER A 257 -9.83 -27.42 -5.36
C SER A 257 -8.75 -27.50 -6.44
N GLY A 258 -7.47 -27.61 -6.07
CA GLY A 258 -6.33 -27.60 -7.00
C GLY A 258 -6.07 -26.25 -7.69
N ARG A 259 -6.86 -25.20 -7.39
CA ARG A 259 -6.74 -23.87 -8.01
C ARG A 259 -5.66 -22.99 -7.39
N PHE A 260 -5.19 -23.31 -6.19
CA PHE A 260 -4.23 -22.51 -5.45
C PHE A 260 -2.87 -23.22 -5.33
N LYS A 261 -1.78 -22.44 -5.44
CA LYS A 261 -0.40 -22.91 -5.28
C LYS A 261 0.16 -22.69 -3.88
N GLY A 262 -0.57 -22.01 -3.01
CA GLY A 262 -0.17 -21.78 -1.63
C GLY A 262 -1.13 -20.86 -0.88
N VAL A 263 -0.69 -20.39 0.28
CA VAL A 263 -1.45 -19.53 1.19
C VAL A 263 -0.66 -18.25 1.53
N LYS A 264 -1.33 -17.10 1.49
CA LYS A 264 -0.86 -15.84 2.05
C LYS A 264 -1.40 -15.68 3.46
N LEU A 265 -0.53 -15.35 4.41
CA LEU A 265 -0.89 -14.99 5.77
C LEU A 265 -0.42 -13.56 6.07
N HIS A 266 -1.24 -12.80 6.78
CA HIS A 266 -0.92 -11.42 7.15
C HIS A 266 -1.09 -11.20 8.64
N PHE A 267 0.03 -11.12 9.37
CA PHE A 267 0.01 -11.19 10.83
C PHE A 267 -0.52 -9.90 11.45
N GLY A 268 -0.12 -8.73 10.93
CA GLY A 268 -0.66 -7.43 11.33
C GLY A 268 -2.18 -7.33 11.15
N ASN A 269 -2.67 -7.51 9.92
CA ASN A 269 -4.11 -7.46 9.61
C ASN A 269 -4.93 -8.57 10.28
N SER A 270 -4.33 -9.69 10.66
CA SER A 270 -5.02 -10.75 11.40
C SER A 270 -4.94 -10.57 12.93
N GLN A 271 -4.20 -9.56 13.42
CA GLN A 271 -3.82 -9.37 14.82
C GLN A 271 -3.25 -10.64 15.48
N ILE A 272 -2.38 -11.34 14.75
CA ILE A 272 -1.63 -12.46 15.30
C ILE A 272 -0.59 -11.90 16.27
N ASP A 273 -0.57 -12.45 17.48
CA ASP A 273 0.34 -12.06 18.55
C ASP A 273 1.25 -13.25 18.85
N LEU A 274 2.53 -13.14 18.49
CA LEU A 274 3.50 -14.21 18.69
C LEU A 274 4.01 -14.31 20.14
N LYS A 275 3.62 -13.38 21.02
CA LYS A 275 3.86 -13.46 22.46
C LYS A 275 2.71 -14.15 23.19
N ASN A 276 1.56 -14.29 22.55
CA ASN A 276 0.41 -15.02 23.07
C ASN A 276 0.54 -16.53 22.77
N PRO A 277 0.68 -17.39 23.79
CA PRO A 277 0.85 -18.83 23.57
C PRO A 277 -0.33 -19.51 22.85
N GLN A 278 -1.56 -19.02 23.03
CA GLN A 278 -2.74 -19.56 22.36
C GLN A 278 -2.72 -19.23 20.86
N HIS A 279 -2.30 -18.01 20.50
CA HIS A 279 -2.11 -17.64 19.10
C HIS A 279 -0.98 -18.47 18.47
N VAL A 280 0.16 -18.64 19.16
CA VAL A 280 1.25 -19.51 18.69
C VAL A 280 0.76 -20.95 18.47
N ALA A 281 -0.02 -21.52 19.40
CA ALA A 281 -0.58 -22.86 19.24
C ALA A 281 -1.48 -22.98 17.99
N THR A 282 -2.36 -22.00 17.78
CA THR A 282 -3.24 -21.92 16.59
C THR A 282 -2.41 -21.84 15.30
N MET A 283 -1.37 -21.01 15.29
CA MET A 283 -0.47 -20.87 14.14
C MET A 283 0.32 -22.14 13.84
N LYS A 284 0.75 -22.88 14.88
CA LYS A 284 1.42 -24.18 14.70
C LYS A 284 0.49 -25.19 14.03
N GLU A 285 -0.78 -25.24 14.44
CA GLU A 285 -1.78 -26.10 13.80
C GLU A 285 -2.00 -25.73 12.33
N PHE A 286 -2.11 -24.43 12.03
CA PHE A 286 -2.24 -23.94 10.67
C PHE A 286 -1.02 -24.30 9.80
N PHE A 287 0.20 -24.09 10.31
CA PHE A 287 1.43 -24.43 9.59
C PHE A 287 1.55 -25.94 9.33
N ARG A 288 1.20 -26.79 10.32
CA ARG A 288 1.13 -28.25 10.10
C ARG A 288 0.13 -28.63 9.02
N ALA A 289 -1.04 -27.99 9.01
CA ALA A 289 -2.05 -28.25 7.99
C ALA A 289 -1.57 -27.84 6.60
N ALA A 290 -0.98 -26.65 6.46
CA ALA A 290 -0.39 -26.18 5.20
C ALA A 290 0.72 -27.13 4.71
N ASN A 291 1.60 -27.60 5.60
CA ASN A 291 2.64 -28.59 5.26
C ASN A 291 2.05 -29.91 4.76
N ARG A 292 1.07 -30.46 5.49
CA ARG A 292 0.36 -31.69 5.10
C ARG A 292 -0.28 -31.57 3.72
N LEU A 293 -0.88 -30.40 3.43
CA LEU A 293 -1.55 -30.09 2.17
C LEU A 293 -0.59 -29.67 1.06
N ARG A 294 0.72 -29.58 1.33
CA ARG A 294 1.75 -29.10 0.38
C ARG A 294 1.45 -27.69 -0.15
N MET A 295 0.97 -26.82 0.74
CA MET A 295 0.64 -25.43 0.45
C MET A 295 1.74 -24.48 0.96
N PRO A 296 2.69 -24.04 0.12
CA PRO A 296 3.63 -22.96 0.42
C PRO A 296 3.00 -21.77 1.13
N ILE A 297 3.74 -21.16 2.04
CA ILE A 297 3.27 -20.01 2.83
C ILE A 297 4.03 -18.75 2.39
N VAL A 298 3.30 -17.69 2.05
CA VAL A 298 3.82 -16.32 2.01
C VAL A 298 3.34 -15.60 3.27
N ALA A 299 4.26 -15.27 4.19
CA ALA A 299 3.94 -14.66 5.47
C ALA A 299 4.36 -13.18 5.49
N HIS A 300 3.38 -12.28 5.59
CA HIS A 300 3.63 -10.92 6.09
C HIS A 300 3.72 -11.02 7.62
N LEU A 301 4.97 -11.15 8.10
CA LEU A 301 5.31 -11.47 9.49
C LEU A 301 5.11 -10.29 10.44
N TRP A 302 5.19 -9.07 9.93
CA TRP A 302 5.07 -7.88 10.76
C TRP A 302 3.71 -7.83 11.47
N THR A 303 3.75 -7.38 12.72
CA THR A 303 2.60 -7.28 13.61
C THR A 303 2.37 -5.84 14.04
N ILE A 304 1.16 -5.50 14.47
CA ILE A 304 0.84 -4.18 15.03
C ILE A 304 1.48 -3.90 16.40
N ASP A 305 2.14 -4.88 17.02
CA ASP A 305 2.90 -4.69 18.26
C ASP A 305 3.98 -3.60 18.04
N PRO A 306 3.95 -2.48 18.81
CA PRO A 306 4.95 -1.42 18.68
C PRO A 306 6.38 -1.87 19.01
N THR A 307 6.55 -3.05 19.62
CA THR A 307 7.84 -3.68 19.92
C THR A 307 8.23 -4.78 18.94
N TYR A 308 7.58 -4.85 17.77
CA TYR A 308 7.91 -5.80 16.71
C TYR A 308 9.42 -5.79 16.39
N GLY A 309 10.01 -6.99 16.24
CA GLY A 309 11.46 -7.15 16.13
C GLY A 309 11.93 -8.58 16.37
N ALA A 310 13.15 -8.71 16.87
CA ALA A 310 13.85 -9.99 17.03
C ALA A 310 13.08 -11.07 17.80
N GLU A 311 12.31 -10.72 18.84
CA GLU A 311 11.52 -11.67 19.62
C GLU A 311 10.48 -12.40 18.76
N HIS A 312 9.76 -11.65 17.90
CA HIS A 312 8.73 -12.17 17.02
C HIS A 312 9.33 -13.12 15.97
N SER A 313 10.41 -12.70 15.31
CA SER A 313 11.14 -13.55 14.37
C SER A 313 11.72 -14.80 15.02
N ARG A 314 12.14 -14.73 16.29
CA ARG A 314 12.63 -15.90 17.02
C ARG A 314 11.51 -16.91 17.28
N VAL A 315 10.34 -16.45 17.71
CA VAL A 315 9.17 -17.33 17.84
C VAL A 315 8.81 -17.96 16.49
N PHE A 316 8.79 -17.17 15.41
CA PHE A 316 8.51 -17.69 14.07
C PHE A 316 9.54 -18.75 13.64
N LEU A 317 10.84 -18.47 13.76
CA LEU A 317 11.93 -19.37 13.41
C LEU A 317 11.93 -20.65 14.24
N GLU A 318 11.72 -20.52 15.56
CA GLU A 318 11.92 -21.62 16.49
C GLU A 318 10.67 -22.45 16.73
N GLN A 319 9.48 -21.88 16.55
CA GLN A 319 8.22 -22.55 16.89
C GLN A 319 7.28 -22.75 15.70
N LEU A 320 7.31 -21.90 14.68
CA LEU A 320 6.41 -22.02 13.52
C LEU A 320 7.06 -22.71 12.32
N LEU A 321 8.27 -22.29 11.92
CA LEU A 321 8.99 -22.92 10.80
C LEU A 321 9.16 -24.45 10.92
N PRO A 322 9.42 -25.03 12.12
CA PRO A 322 9.53 -26.48 12.27
C PRO A 322 8.25 -27.25 11.97
N GLU A 323 7.08 -26.60 12.00
CA GLU A 323 5.79 -27.22 11.70
C GLU A 323 5.53 -27.32 10.19
N ALA A 324 6.37 -26.67 9.36
CA ALA A 324 6.28 -26.65 7.91
C ALA A 324 7.60 -26.99 7.18
N PRO A 325 8.25 -28.13 7.50
CA PRO A 325 9.60 -28.44 7.02
C PRO A 325 9.66 -28.84 5.54
N ASP A 326 8.53 -29.12 4.88
CA ASP A 326 8.51 -29.70 3.54
C ASP A 326 7.91 -28.79 2.47
N ILE A 327 7.59 -27.55 2.84
CA ILE A 327 7.05 -26.53 1.94
C ILE A 327 7.95 -25.29 1.94
N VAL A 328 7.80 -24.46 0.92
CA VAL A 328 8.42 -23.14 0.87
C VAL A 328 7.73 -22.21 1.87
N VAL A 329 8.52 -21.46 2.63
CA VAL A 329 8.06 -20.33 3.41
C VAL A 329 8.77 -19.08 2.89
N GLN A 330 8.00 -18.14 2.37
CA GLN A 330 8.46 -16.82 1.93
C GLN A 330 8.05 -15.78 2.96
N ILE A 331 9.02 -15.04 3.49
CA ILE A 331 8.76 -13.90 4.37
C ILE A 331 8.70 -12.63 3.53
N ALA A 332 7.55 -11.96 3.59
CA ALA A 332 7.32 -10.74 2.85
C ALA A 332 8.08 -9.54 3.42
N HIS A 333 8.41 -8.59 2.54
CA HIS A 333 9.06 -7.32 2.88
C HIS A 333 10.33 -7.49 3.75
N PHE A 334 11.07 -8.59 3.56
CA PHE A 334 12.22 -8.93 4.43
C PHE A 334 11.93 -8.86 5.94
N ALA A 335 10.78 -9.36 6.36
CA ALA A 335 10.29 -9.29 7.75
C ALA A 335 9.92 -7.86 8.22
N GLY A 336 9.58 -6.98 7.28
CA GLY A 336 9.04 -5.64 7.50
C GLY A 336 7.53 -5.53 7.38
N GLY A 337 7.01 -4.34 7.67
CA GLY A 337 5.61 -3.97 7.46
C GLY A 337 5.30 -3.43 6.06
N GLY A 338 6.30 -2.87 5.38
CA GLY A 338 6.14 -2.10 4.15
C GLY A 338 5.52 -0.71 4.38
N PRO A 339 6.05 0.39 3.82
CA PRO A 339 7.37 0.49 3.20
C PRO A 339 8.50 0.31 4.23
N GLY A 340 9.68 -0.14 3.77
CA GLY A 340 10.83 -0.42 4.63
C GLY A 340 10.80 -1.79 5.32
N TYR A 341 11.80 -2.05 6.16
CA TYR A 341 11.96 -3.30 6.91
C TYR A 341 12.34 -3.08 8.36
N THR A 342 12.32 -4.14 9.18
CA THR A 342 12.76 -4.09 10.57
C THR A 342 14.05 -4.90 10.71
N ASP A 343 15.21 -4.24 10.80
CA ASP A 343 16.51 -4.93 10.82
C ASP A 343 16.63 -5.94 11.96
N SER A 344 16.13 -5.62 13.16
CA SER A 344 16.19 -6.53 14.30
C SER A 344 15.37 -7.82 14.07
N ALA A 345 14.27 -7.75 13.32
CA ALA A 345 13.48 -8.90 12.92
C ALA A 345 14.21 -9.73 11.85
N LEU A 346 14.79 -9.07 10.84
CA LEU A 346 15.52 -9.72 9.76
C LEU A 346 16.81 -10.40 10.25
N ALA A 347 17.53 -9.77 11.19
CA ALA A 347 18.79 -10.26 11.74
C ALA A 347 18.68 -11.69 12.28
N VAL A 348 17.56 -12.05 12.90
CA VAL A 348 17.32 -13.41 13.44
C VAL A 348 17.41 -14.46 12.35
N PHE A 349 16.78 -14.22 11.19
CA PHE A 349 16.82 -15.15 10.07
C PHE A 349 18.17 -15.15 9.38
N ALA A 350 18.77 -13.98 9.20
CA ALA A 350 20.07 -13.84 8.57
C ALA A 350 21.17 -14.57 9.37
N ASP A 351 21.17 -14.43 10.70
CA ASP A 351 22.08 -15.14 11.59
C ASP A 351 21.85 -16.66 11.58
N ALA A 352 20.58 -17.10 11.54
CA ALA A 352 20.24 -18.52 11.48
C ALA A 352 20.70 -19.16 10.15
N ILE A 353 20.49 -18.48 9.03
CA ILE A 353 20.94 -18.92 7.70
C ILE A 353 22.47 -19.00 7.67
N GLN A 354 23.17 -17.99 8.17
CA GLN A 354 24.63 -17.97 8.21
C GLN A 354 25.21 -19.09 9.08
N LYS A 355 24.52 -19.48 10.14
CA LYS A 355 24.88 -20.62 11.01
C LYS A 355 24.50 -21.98 10.41
N GLY A 356 23.88 -22.03 9.24
CA GLY A 356 23.46 -23.27 8.59
C GLY A 356 22.28 -23.95 9.29
N ASP A 357 21.40 -23.17 9.94
CA ASP A 357 20.23 -23.70 10.64
C ASP A 357 19.32 -24.49 9.67
N PRO A 358 19.08 -25.81 9.89
CA PRO A 358 18.33 -26.65 8.97
C PRO A 358 16.87 -26.21 8.81
N ARG A 359 16.31 -25.46 9.77
CA ARG A 359 14.94 -24.91 9.69
C ARG A 359 14.80 -23.89 8.55
N THR A 360 15.90 -23.31 8.10
CA THR A 360 15.90 -22.26 7.06
C THR A 360 16.03 -22.81 5.64
N LYS A 361 16.09 -24.15 5.46
CA LYS A 361 16.35 -24.77 4.14
C LYS A 361 15.40 -24.27 3.04
N ASN A 362 14.11 -24.12 3.35
CA ASN A 362 13.05 -23.69 2.43
C ASN A 362 12.60 -22.23 2.67
N LEU A 363 13.43 -21.42 3.34
CA LEU A 363 13.12 -20.04 3.66
C LEU A 363 13.61 -19.08 2.55
N TYR A 364 12.70 -18.20 2.12
CA TYR A 364 12.91 -17.16 1.10
C TYR A 364 12.37 -15.81 1.59
N PHE A 365 12.77 -14.73 0.94
CA PHE A 365 12.36 -13.36 1.28
C PHE A 365 12.02 -12.59 0.00
N ASP A 366 10.96 -11.78 0.00
CA ASP A 366 10.70 -10.84 -1.09
C ASP A 366 11.04 -9.39 -0.72
N VAL A 367 11.49 -8.62 -1.72
CA VAL A 367 11.94 -7.22 -1.60
C VAL A 367 10.81 -6.19 -1.63
N ALA A 368 9.56 -6.63 -1.73
CA ALA A 368 8.43 -5.75 -2.02
C ALA A 368 8.37 -4.55 -1.07
N THR A 369 8.33 -3.36 -1.65
CA THR A 369 8.26 -2.06 -0.94
C THR A 369 9.34 -1.83 0.13
N VAL A 370 10.46 -2.57 0.11
CA VAL A 370 11.50 -2.43 1.15
C VAL A 370 12.41 -1.23 0.87
N ALA A 371 12.72 -0.96 -0.40
CA ALA A 371 13.69 0.07 -0.77
C ALA A 371 13.11 1.49 -0.89
N ASP A 372 11.79 1.62 -0.94
CA ASP A 372 11.11 2.90 -1.16
C ASP A 372 11.33 3.88 0.00
N GLU A 373 11.76 5.09 -0.35
CA GLU A 373 11.93 6.23 0.58
C GLU A 373 12.86 5.95 1.78
N GLN A 374 13.78 5.00 1.66
CA GLN A 374 14.71 4.65 2.73
C GLN A 374 15.98 5.52 2.73
N PRO A 375 16.51 5.88 3.91
CA PRO A 375 17.82 6.51 4.04
C PRO A 375 18.97 5.66 3.46
N GLU A 376 20.03 6.31 2.98
CA GLU A 376 21.17 5.62 2.35
C GLU A 376 21.88 4.63 3.29
N ASP A 377 22.00 4.96 4.59
CA ASP A 377 22.60 4.07 5.58
C ASP A 377 21.74 2.82 5.83
N GLU A 378 20.42 2.96 5.78
CA GLU A 378 19.47 1.86 5.88
C GLU A 378 19.53 0.92 4.67
N LEU A 379 19.65 1.48 3.46
CA LEU A 379 19.84 0.72 2.22
C LEU A 379 21.19 -0.01 2.20
N LYS A 380 22.27 0.58 2.75
CA LYS A 380 23.56 -0.10 2.93
C LYS A 380 23.45 -1.28 3.90
N ARG A 381 22.77 -1.10 5.04
CA ARG A 381 22.47 -2.20 5.97
C ARG A 381 21.65 -3.29 5.28
N PHE A 382 20.63 -2.91 4.51
CA PHE A 382 19.78 -3.84 3.80
C PHE A 382 20.56 -4.68 2.78
N ALA A 383 21.43 -4.05 1.98
CA ALA A 383 22.32 -4.76 1.05
C ALA A 383 23.24 -5.77 1.77
N ALA A 384 23.75 -5.42 2.96
CA ALA A 384 24.53 -6.36 3.78
C ALA A 384 23.68 -7.54 4.26
N ARG A 385 22.42 -7.32 4.65
CA ARG A 385 21.48 -8.39 5.03
C ARG A 385 21.12 -9.30 3.86
N ILE A 386 20.90 -8.75 2.67
CA ILE A 386 20.70 -9.53 1.43
C ILE A 386 21.86 -10.51 1.20
N ARG A 387 23.09 -10.03 1.36
CA ARG A 387 24.29 -10.87 1.24
C ARG A 387 24.35 -11.93 2.35
N GLN A 388 23.99 -11.57 3.58
CA GLN A 388 23.99 -12.49 4.73
C GLN A 388 22.96 -13.62 4.58
N VAL A 389 21.73 -13.33 4.12
CA VAL A 389 20.74 -14.38 3.81
C VAL A 389 21.09 -15.17 2.54
N GLY A 390 21.90 -14.56 1.67
CA GLY A 390 22.33 -15.11 0.39
C GLY A 390 21.36 -14.77 -0.74
N VAL A 391 21.89 -14.16 -1.80
CA VAL A 391 21.12 -13.63 -2.95
C VAL A 391 20.20 -14.64 -3.64
N LYS A 392 20.45 -15.95 -3.53
CA LYS A 392 19.59 -17.01 -4.10
C LYS A 392 18.27 -17.23 -3.34
N ARG A 393 18.16 -16.68 -2.12
CA ARG A 393 16.94 -16.73 -1.31
C ARG A 393 16.05 -15.50 -1.48
N VAL A 394 16.49 -14.54 -2.29
CA VAL A 394 15.86 -13.24 -2.44
C VAL A 394 15.01 -13.21 -3.71
N LEU A 395 13.72 -12.99 -3.52
CA LEU A 395 12.71 -12.97 -4.55
C LEU A 395 12.32 -11.54 -4.88
N TYR A 396 12.05 -11.30 -6.16
CA TYR A 396 11.40 -10.06 -6.56
C TYR A 396 9.91 -10.10 -6.19
N GLY A 397 9.38 -9.00 -5.67
CA GLY A 397 7.94 -8.80 -5.49
C GLY A 397 7.62 -7.32 -5.44
N SER A 398 6.42 -6.89 -5.84
CA SER A 398 6.08 -5.45 -5.84
C SER A 398 4.92 -5.04 -4.91
N ASP A 399 4.27 -6.00 -4.26
CA ASP A 399 3.06 -5.83 -3.46
C ASP A 399 1.90 -5.18 -4.26
N LEU A 400 0.86 -4.73 -3.58
CA LEU A 400 -0.23 -3.97 -4.16
C LEU A 400 0.20 -2.51 -4.41
N GLY A 401 0.26 -2.12 -5.68
CA GLY A 401 0.67 -0.76 -6.05
C GLY A 401 -0.32 0.36 -5.68
N PRO A 402 0.07 1.64 -5.87
CA PRO A 402 1.42 2.09 -6.24
C PRO A 402 2.45 2.02 -5.07
N PRO A 403 3.76 1.90 -5.36
CA PRO A 403 4.36 1.84 -6.70
C PRO A 403 4.07 0.50 -7.41
N TYR A 404 3.96 0.55 -8.74
CA TYR A 404 3.74 -0.62 -9.58
C TYR A 404 5.08 -1.30 -9.95
N ALA A 405 5.04 -2.56 -10.40
CA ALA A 405 6.21 -3.44 -10.52
C ALA A 405 7.42 -2.81 -11.24
N ARG A 406 7.22 -2.12 -12.36
CA ARG A 406 8.33 -1.45 -13.07
C ARG A 406 9.04 -0.42 -12.19
N GLN A 407 8.28 0.37 -11.44
CA GLN A 407 8.82 1.43 -10.59
C GLN A 407 9.48 0.84 -9.36
N GLU A 408 8.87 -0.16 -8.73
CA GLU A 408 9.46 -0.82 -7.55
C GLU A 408 10.80 -1.49 -7.94
N TRP A 409 10.87 -2.21 -9.07
CA TRP A 409 12.13 -2.80 -9.55
C TRP A 409 13.18 -1.73 -9.86
N LEU A 410 12.76 -0.60 -10.45
CA LEU A 410 13.64 0.52 -10.70
C LEU A 410 14.19 1.10 -9.39
N THR A 411 13.33 1.33 -8.39
CA THR A 411 13.77 1.83 -7.08
C THR A 411 14.76 0.85 -6.46
N PHE A 412 14.40 -0.43 -6.34
CA PHE A 412 15.27 -1.45 -5.74
C PHE A 412 16.64 -1.50 -6.45
N ARG A 413 16.67 -1.59 -7.78
CA ARG A 413 17.91 -1.74 -8.54
C ARG A 413 18.83 -0.51 -8.50
N THR A 414 18.29 0.70 -8.30
CA THR A 414 19.09 1.93 -8.32
C THR A 414 19.47 2.45 -6.94
N THR A 415 18.75 2.04 -5.89
CA THR A 415 18.95 2.58 -4.53
C THR A 415 19.65 1.60 -3.61
N VAL A 416 19.42 0.29 -3.76
CA VAL A 416 20.08 -0.73 -2.93
C VAL A 416 21.48 -1.02 -3.51
N PRO A 417 22.56 -0.83 -2.73
CA PRO A 417 23.94 -0.95 -3.23
C PRO A 417 24.40 -2.41 -3.39
N LEU A 418 23.76 -3.13 -4.32
CA LEU A 418 24.17 -4.43 -4.81
C LEU A 418 24.93 -4.30 -6.14
N THR A 419 25.74 -5.30 -6.46
CA THR A 419 26.43 -5.38 -7.75
C THR A 419 25.46 -5.82 -8.85
N ASP A 420 25.82 -5.56 -10.12
CA ASP A 420 25.03 -6.02 -11.27
C ASP A 420 24.86 -7.55 -11.30
N GLU A 421 25.83 -8.32 -10.79
CA GLU A 421 25.74 -9.78 -10.71
C GLU A 421 24.76 -10.24 -9.64
N GLU A 422 24.77 -9.59 -8.48
CA GLU A 422 23.79 -9.83 -7.42
C GLU A 422 22.37 -9.49 -7.92
N MET A 423 22.19 -8.35 -8.59
CA MET A 423 20.92 -7.94 -9.18
C MET A 423 20.43 -8.91 -10.26
N ARG A 424 21.32 -9.38 -11.16
CA ARG A 424 20.98 -10.41 -12.16
C ARG A 424 20.56 -11.72 -11.51
N THR A 425 21.21 -12.11 -10.42
CA THR A 425 20.84 -13.31 -9.66
C THR A 425 19.45 -13.18 -9.06
N ILE A 426 19.17 -12.06 -8.39
CA ILE A 426 17.85 -11.78 -7.79
C ILE A 426 16.76 -11.75 -8.87
N ALA A 427 17.01 -11.06 -9.98
CA ALA A 427 16.07 -10.99 -11.09
C ALA A 427 15.78 -12.38 -11.71
N ALA A 428 16.76 -13.29 -11.71
CA ALA A 428 16.60 -14.64 -12.24
C ALA A 428 15.94 -15.62 -11.25
N ASN A 429 15.86 -15.29 -9.97
CA ASN A 429 15.29 -16.18 -8.96
C ASN A 429 13.80 -16.41 -9.20
N VAL A 430 13.39 -17.67 -9.05
CA VAL A 430 12.01 -18.11 -9.13
C VAL A 430 11.78 -19.05 -7.95
N ALA A 431 10.76 -18.79 -7.14
CA ALA A 431 10.42 -19.64 -6.02
C ALA A 431 9.99 -21.05 -6.49
N PRO A 432 10.27 -22.12 -5.71
CA PRO A 432 9.93 -23.50 -6.10
C PRO A 432 8.43 -23.81 -6.31
N TYR A 433 7.52 -22.90 -5.98
CA TYR A 433 6.08 -23.10 -6.12
C TYR A 433 5.50 -22.70 -7.50
N PHE A 434 6.35 -22.20 -8.41
CA PHE A 434 5.99 -21.77 -9.76
C PHE A 434 5.99 -22.89 -10.80
#